data_AF-A0A4R4F911-F1
#
_entry.id   AF-A0A4R4F911-F1
#
_cell.length_a   1.000
_cell.length_b   1.000
_cell.length_c   1.000
_cell.angle_alpha   90.00
_cell.angle_beta   90.00
_cell.angle_gamma   90.00
#
_symmetry.space_group_name_H-M   'P 1'
#
loop_
_entity.id
_entity.type
_entity.pdbx_description
1 polymer ?
#
loop_
_entity_poly.entity_id
_entity_poly.type
_entity_poly.pdbx_seq_one_letter_code
_entity_poly.pdbx_strand_id
1 'polypeptide(L)'
;MRIDDIDIYKLPRWMEGIFEEVEQICYETLEEESEFYKGVLEETHELLDKYDFLSTIADHDEIREPMNLSISEVQALSRFWVLETDRMSMEMVQMYLLGCRHMWELMELLGIKIN
;
A
#
# COMPACT_ATOMS: atom_id res chain seq x y z
N MET A 1 -3.31 22.70 -16.12
CA MET A 1 -3.47 22.04 -14.83
C MET A 1 -2.37 22.56 -13.93
N ARG A 2 -2.71 23.12 -12.76
CA ARG A 2 -1.71 23.45 -11.74
C ARG A 2 -1.33 22.16 -11.02
N ILE A 3 -0.13 22.11 -10.45
CA ILE A 3 0.29 20.94 -9.66
C ILE A 3 -0.64 20.71 -8.46
N ASP A 4 -1.13 21.81 -7.88
CA ASP A 4 -2.13 21.83 -6.80
C ASP A 4 -3.50 21.25 -7.20
N ASP A 5 -3.76 21.07 -8.50
CA ASP A 5 -5.00 20.48 -9.00
C ASP A 5 -4.93 18.94 -9.10
N ILE A 6 -3.76 18.34 -8.86
CA ILE A 6 -3.55 16.90 -8.91
C ILE A 6 -3.80 16.32 -7.51
N ASP A 7 -4.85 15.51 -7.39
CA ASP A 7 -5.18 14.77 -6.18
C ASP A 7 -5.75 13.39 -6.54
N ILE A 8 -6.05 12.58 -5.52
CA ILE A 8 -6.60 11.23 -5.67
C ILE A 8 -7.99 11.18 -6.33
N TYR A 9 -8.67 12.31 -6.46
CA TYR A 9 -10.00 12.42 -7.10
C TYR A 9 -9.91 12.97 -8.53
N LYS A 10 -8.79 13.60 -8.90
CA LYS A 10 -8.57 14.32 -10.16
C LYS A 10 -7.24 13.95 -10.81
N LEU A 11 -6.89 12.67 -10.78
CA LEU A 11 -5.67 12.18 -11.43
C LEU A 11 -5.85 12.18 -12.96
N PRO A 12 -4.97 12.84 -13.73
CA PRO A 12 -5.03 12.76 -15.18
C PRO A 12 -4.67 11.36 -15.68
N ARG A 13 -5.34 10.88 -16.73
CA ARG A 13 -5.08 9.56 -17.32
C ARG A 13 -3.62 9.27 -17.68
N TRP A 14 -2.86 10.28 -18.12
CA TRP A 14 -1.45 10.08 -18.45
C TRP A 14 -0.59 9.79 -17.20
N MET A 15 -1.09 10.13 -16.02
CA MET A 15 -0.43 9.94 -14.74
C MET A 15 -0.88 8.63 -14.05
N GLU A 16 -1.98 8.01 -14.49
CA GLU A 16 -2.42 6.69 -14.01
C GLU A 16 -1.31 5.65 -14.20
N GLY A 17 -0.75 5.53 -15.41
CA GLY A 17 0.33 4.56 -15.68
C GLY A 17 1.64 4.85 -14.94
N ILE A 18 1.92 6.12 -14.63
CA ILE A 18 3.08 6.48 -13.79
C ILE A 18 2.84 6.05 -12.35
N PHE A 19 1.61 6.20 -11.85
CA PHE A 19 1.26 5.80 -10.50
C PHE A 19 1.34 4.28 -10.33
N GLU A 20 0.82 3.52 -11.29
CA GLU A 20 0.95 2.05 -11.31
C GLU A 20 2.42 1.59 -11.31
N GLU A 21 3.28 2.26 -12.08
CA GLU A 21 4.73 1.98 -12.10
C GLU A 21 5.39 2.31 -10.74
N VAL A 22 5.01 3.44 -10.12
CA VAL A 22 5.51 3.84 -8.79
C VAL A 22 5.07 2.85 -7.71
N GLU A 23 3.82 2.40 -7.73
CA GLU A 23 3.32 1.37 -6.81
C GLU A 23 4.08 0.06 -6.98
N GLN A 24 4.31 -0.38 -8.22
CA GLN A 24 5.07 -1.60 -8.50
C GLN A 24 6.50 -1.50 -7.97
N ILE A 25 7.21 -0.41 -8.26
CA ILE A 25 8.59 -0.20 -7.77
C ILE A 25 8.62 -0.15 -6.25
N CYS A 26 7.62 0.49 -5.62
CA CYS A 26 7.49 0.53 -4.17
C CYS A 26 7.36 -0.87 -3.58
N TYR A 27 6.44 -1.68 -4.12
CA TYR A 27 6.22 -3.05 -3.71
C TYR A 27 7.50 -3.89 -3.86
N GLU A 28 8.11 -3.89 -5.05
CA GLU A 28 9.32 -4.67 -5.34
C GLU A 28 10.48 -4.25 -4.43
N THR A 29 10.68 -2.94 -4.21
CA THR A 29 11.76 -2.46 -3.34
C THR A 29 11.55 -2.92 -1.89
N LEU A 30 10.33 -2.81 -1.36
CA LEU A 30 10.03 -3.23 0.01
C LEU A 30 10.11 -4.74 0.16
N GLU A 31 9.62 -5.48 -0.83
CA GLU A 31 9.70 -6.93 -0.87
C GLU A 31 11.16 -7.39 -0.98
N GLU A 32 12.04 -6.74 -1.73
CA GLU A 32 13.43 -7.16 -1.84
C GLU A 32 14.25 -6.82 -0.58
N GLU A 33 14.11 -5.60 -0.07
CA GLU A 33 15.02 -5.00 0.91
C GLU A 33 14.58 -5.16 2.37
N SER A 34 13.30 -5.44 2.64
CA SER A 34 12.76 -5.46 4.01
C SER A 34 12.23 -6.83 4.42
N GLU A 35 12.99 -7.53 5.25
CA GLU A 35 12.56 -8.79 5.88
C GLU A 35 11.30 -8.63 6.73
N PHE A 36 11.11 -7.47 7.36
CA PHE A 36 9.88 -7.18 8.10
C PHE A 36 8.68 -7.11 7.16
N TYR A 37 8.82 -6.45 6.01
CA TYR A 37 7.75 -6.34 5.03
C TYR A 37 7.39 -7.70 4.43
N LYS A 38 8.39 -8.51 4.08
CA LYS A 38 8.17 -9.91 3.67
C LYS A 38 7.36 -10.68 4.70
N GLY A 39 7.75 -10.60 5.97
CA GLY A 39 7.03 -11.26 7.06
C GLY A 39 5.59 -10.78 7.23
N VAL A 40 5.34 -9.47 7.01
CA VAL A 40 3.98 -8.92 7.00
C VAL A 40 3.15 -9.51 5.86
N LEU A 41 3.70 -9.59 4.64
CA LEU A 41 3.00 -10.18 3.49
C LEU A 41 2.73 -11.67 3.69
N GLU A 42 3.73 -12.43 4.12
CA GLU A 42 3.62 -13.87 4.40
C GLU A 42 2.53 -14.15 5.43
N GLU A 43 2.56 -13.47 6.59
CA GLU A 43 1.56 -13.67 7.63
C GLU A 43 0.16 -13.23 7.18
N THR A 44 0.06 -12.17 6.38
CA THR A 44 -1.22 -11.73 5.81
C THR A 44 -1.82 -12.79 4.90
N HIS A 45 -1.01 -13.37 4.01
CA HIS A 45 -1.44 -14.49 3.16
C HIS A 45 -1.86 -15.71 3.98
N GLU A 46 -1.09 -16.10 5.00
CA GLU A 46 -1.45 -17.21 5.88
C GLU A 46 -2.80 -17.00 6.60
N LEU A 47 -3.10 -15.76 7.01
CA LEU A 47 -4.37 -15.42 7.63
C LEU A 47 -5.53 -15.50 6.63
N LEU A 48 -5.36 -14.98 5.42
CA LEU A 48 -6.38 -15.02 4.36
C LEU A 48 -6.66 -16.46 3.91
N ASP A 49 -5.62 -17.29 3.77
CA ASP A 49 -5.77 -18.71 3.42
C ASP A 49 -6.49 -19.52 4.50
N LYS A 50 -6.35 -19.11 5.76
CA LYS A 50 -6.92 -19.82 6.91
C LYS A 50 -8.34 -19.39 7.25
N TYR A 51 -8.69 -18.13 7.01
CA TYR A 51 -9.94 -17.53 7.47
C TYR A 51 -10.67 -16.82 6.33
N ASP A 52 -11.56 -17.54 5.64
CA ASP A 52 -12.37 -17.03 4.52
C ASP A 52 -13.08 -15.70 4.82
N PHE A 53 -13.51 -15.48 6.07
CA PHE A 53 -14.21 -14.26 6.47
C PHE A 53 -13.32 -13.01 6.38
N LEU A 54 -11.98 -13.16 6.49
CA LEU A 54 -11.05 -12.06 6.29
C LEU A 54 -11.05 -11.60 4.84
N SER A 55 -11.08 -12.53 3.90
CA SER A 55 -11.18 -12.22 2.46
C SER A 55 -12.48 -11.46 2.16
N THR A 56 -13.62 -11.92 2.70
CA THR A 56 -14.90 -11.20 2.60
C THR A 56 -14.79 -9.75 3.10
N ILE A 57 -14.11 -9.53 4.23
CA ILE A 57 -13.92 -8.18 4.78
C ILE A 57 -12.97 -7.34 3.93
N ALA A 58 -11.85 -7.93 3.49
CA ALA A 58 -10.81 -7.26 2.72
C ALA A 58 -11.31 -6.85 1.32
N ASP A 59 -12.09 -7.71 0.68
CA ASP A 59 -12.68 -7.46 -0.65
C ASP A 59 -13.89 -6.51 -0.59
N HIS A 60 -14.25 -6.02 0.60
CA HIS A 60 -15.43 -5.19 0.84
C HIS A 60 -16.74 -5.84 0.35
N ASP A 61 -16.82 -7.17 0.46
CA ASP A 61 -18.02 -7.91 0.10
C ASP A 61 -19.20 -7.53 1.00
N GLU A 62 -20.41 -7.61 0.44
CA GLU A 62 -21.64 -7.29 1.16
C GLU A 62 -21.92 -8.33 2.27
N ILE A 63 -21.85 -7.90 3.53
CA ILE A 63 -22.23 -8.72 4.68
C ILE A 63 -23.76 -8.70 4.83
N ARG A 64 -24.42 -9.73 4.31
CA ARG A 64 -25.89 -9.84 4.31
C ARG A 64 -26.47 -10.37 5.62
N GLU A 65 -25.68 -11.13 6.37
CA GLU A 65 -26.10 -11.76 7.62
C GLU A 65 -25.06 -11.50 8.72
N PRO A 66 -25.45 -11.44 10.01
CA PRO A 66 -24.50 -11.23 11.10
C PRO A 66 -23.41 -12.30 11.13
N MET A 67 -22.14 -11.85 11.16
CA MET A 67 -20.97 -12.71 11.25
C MET A 67 -20.65 -12.99 12.73
N ASN A 68 -20.96 -14.20 13.21
CA ASN A 68 -20.71 -14.60 14.59
C ASN A 68 -19.30 -15.18 14.71
N LEU A 69 -18.33 -14.32 15.04
CA LEU A 69 -16.92 -14.71 15.18
C LEU A 69 -16.61 -15.30 16.56
N SER A 70 -15.83 -16.37 16.57
CA SER A 70 -15.16 -16.91 17.76
C SER A 70 -14.04 -15.99 18.24
N ILE A 71 -13.56 -16.21 19.47
CA ILE A 71 -12.45 -15.43 20.03
C ILE A 71 -11.20 -15.53 19.14
N SER A 72 -10.89 -16.72 18.62
CA SER A 72 -9.74 -16.93 17.72
C SER A 72 -9.89 -16.17 16.40
N GLU A 73 -11.10 -16.10 15.85
CA GLU A 73 -11.36 -15.33 14.62
C GLU A 73 -11.28 -13.83 14.87
N VAL A 74 -11.77 -13.34 16.02
CA VAL A 74 -11.59 -11.94 16.42
C VAL A 74 -10.11 -11.59 16.61
N GLN A 75 -9.31 -12.51 17.18
CA GLN A 75 -7.87 -12.33 17.30
C GLN A 75 -7.18 -12.31 15.92
N ALA A 76 -7.60 -13.19 15.01
CA ALA A 76 -7.10 -13.20 13.63
C ALA A 76 -7.43 -11.88 12.91
N LEU A 77 -8.67 -11.38 13.04
CA LEU A 77 -9.08 -10.08 12.50
C LEU A 77 -8.26 -8.94 13.09
N SER A 78 -8.02 -8.94 14.40
CA SER A 78 -7.18 -7.93 15.05
C SER A 78 -5.75 -7.97 14.53
N ARG A 79 -5.19 -9.17 14.29
CA ARG A 79 -3.84 -9.32 13.75
C ARG A 79 -3.76 -8.86 12.30
N PHE A 80 -4.73 -9.26 11.48
CA PHE A 80 -4.86 -8.84 10.09
C PHE A 80 -4.86 -7.32 9.94
N TRP A 81 -5.66 -6.60 10.74
CA TRP A 81 -5.67 -5.13 10.68
C TRP A 81 -4.36 -4.47 11.08
N VAL A 82 -3.61 -5.07 12.03
CA VAL A 82 -2.27 -4.57 12.39
C VAL A 82 -1.32 -4.75 11.22
N LEU A 83 -1.33 -5.92 10.57
CA LEU A 83 -0.48 -6.20 9.41
C LEU A 83 -0.80 -5.27 8.24
N GLU A 84 -2.08 -5.04 7.93
CA GLU A 84 -2.49 -4.10 6.89
C GLU A 84 -2.06 -2.66 7.21
N THR A 85 -2.17 -2.25 8.47
CA THR A 85 -1.70 -0.93 8.90
C THR A 85 -0.18 -0.79 8.75
N ASP A 86 0.58 -1.82 9.11
CA ASP A 86 2.03 -1.85 8.96
C ASP A 86 2.41 -1.79 7.47
N ARG A 87 1.78 -2.62 6.63
CA ARG A 87 1.96 -2.63 5.17
C ARG A 87 1.72 -1.25 4.56
N MET A 88 0.53 -0.68 4.79
CA MET A 88 0.15 0.63 4.27
C MET A 88 1.11 1.74 4.74
N SER A 89 1.57 1.68 6.00
CA SER A 89 2.50 2.68 6.54
C SER A 89 3.85 2.63 5.84
N MET A 90 4.36 1.44 5.55
CA MET A 90 5.63 1.26 4.84
C MET A 90 5.54 1.70 3.39
N GLU A 91 4.51 1.26 2.67
CA GLU A 91 4.25 1.65 1.29
C GLU A 91 4.10 3.17 1.16
N MET A 92 3.34 3.81 2.05
CA MET A 92 3.16 5.26 2.04
C MET A 92 4.48 6.02 2.20
N VAL A 93 5.31 5.62 3.16
CA VAL A 93 6.62 6.25 3.38
C VAL A 93 7.53 6.02 2.18
N GLN A 94 7.56 4.82 1.63
CA GLN A 94 8.40 4.47 0.50
C GLN A 94 7.98 5.21 -0.78
N MET A 95 6.68 5.26 -1.10
CA MET A 95 6.15 6.03 -2.22
C MET A 95 6.49 7.52 -2.10
N TYR A 96 6.39 8.09 -0.89
CA TYR A 96 6.77 9.48 -0.65
C TYR A 96 8.25 9.72 -0.91
N LEU A 97 9.13 8.84 -0.42
CA LEU A 97 10.58 8.94 -0.65
C LEU A 97 10.95 8.73 -2.12
N LEU A 98 10.25 7.85 -2.82
CA LEU A 98 10.41 7.63 -4.26
C LEU A 98 10.01 8.88 -5.05
N GLY A 99 8.88 9.52 -4.70
CA GLY A 99 8.49 10.80 -5.26
C GLY A 99 9.51 11.91 -5.01
N CYS A 100 10.09 11.97 -3.81
CA CYS A 100 11.19 12.89 -3.49
C CYS A 100 12.41 12.65 -4.39
N ARG A 101 12.78 11.38 -4.62
CA ARG A 101 13.90 11.00 -5.49
C ARG A 101 13.65 11.43 -6.93
N HIS A 102 12.48 11.13 -7.49
CA HIS A 102 12.11 11.54 -8.85
C HIS A 102 12.13 13.06 -9.02
N MET A 103 11.65 13.81 -8.02
CA MET A 103 11.71 15.27 -8.03
C MET A 103 13.15 15.76 -8.01
N TRP A 104 14.01 15.15 -7.20
CA TRP A 104 15.44 15.47 -7.17
C TRP A 104 16.10 15.24 -8.53
N GLU A 105 15.89 14.08 -9.14
CA GLU A 105 16.41 13.74 -10.47
C GLU A 105 15.93 14.74 -11.54
N LEU A 106 14.64 15.13 -11.51
CA LEU A 106 14.10 16.15 -12.39
C LEU A 106 14.79 17.51 -12.19
N MET A 107 15.03 17.92 -10.93
CA MET A 107 15.72 19.17 -10.64
C MET A 107 17.15 19.18 -11.16
N GLU A 108 17.88 18.07 -11.00
CA GLU A 108 19.22 17.91 -11.56
C GLU A 108 19.22 18.01 -13.10
N LEU A 109 18.28 17.34 -13.77
CA LEU A 109 18.12 17.40 -15.22
C LEU A 109 17.81 18.82 -15.72
N LEU A 110 17.05 19.60 -14.95
CA LEU A 110 16.73 21.00 -15.24
C LEU A 110 17.86 21.97 -14.85
N GLY A 111 18.97 21.47 -14.28
CA GLY A 111 20.09 22.28 -13.83
C GLY A 111 19.81 23.10 -12.57
N ILE A 112 18.74 22.76 -11.83
CA ILE A 112 18.38 23.41 -10.57
C ILE A 112 19.22 22.77 -9.47
N LYS A 113 20.17 23.52 -8.93
CA LYS A 113 21.02 23.06 -7.82
C LYS A 113 20.31 23.30 -6.49
N ILE A 114 20.08 22.22 -5.74
CA ILE A 114 19.73 22.30 -4.32
C ILE A 114 21.05 22.13 -3.56
N ASN A 115 21.54 23.23 -2.99
CA ASN A 115 22.76 23.23 -2.15
C ASN A 115 22.46 22.65 -0.78
#